data_AF-J2GWJ2-F1
#
_entry.id   AF-J2GWJ2-F1
#
_cell.length_a   1.000
_cell.length_b   1.000
_cell.length_c   1.000
_cell.angle_alpha   90.00
_cell.angle_beta   90.00
_cell.angle_gamma   90.00
#
_symmetry.space_group_name_H-M   'P 1'
#
loop_
_entity.id
_entity.type
_entity.pdbx_description
1 polymer ?
#
loop_
_entity_poly.entity_id
_entity_poly.type
_entity_poly.pdbx_seq_one_letter_code
_entity_poly.pdbx_strand_id
1 'polypeptide(L)'
;MRRPVPLLALSLLAASGGPALAGQTACWFENGAVVVPAAIGEVAGDYVLDLSAPHTLLHETAAQRAGFAETSLSLPVRLAGQRTAAAPVAVQDLDYRGVGFVTPIAGVIGADILDRYVVTLDFAPCRLTLEPLKRRGEPPPGALAVAMVGGVPTVLAAASNGLRGVSGPFALDTASRGGVRARGAADAPRQKPAGTLRGLSLDGVLRQDVPAVVAGALPDGVVGAIGVEVLAAYRLRLDPEALRLWLTPQEKGPGVSAGP
;
A
#
# COMPACT_ATOMS: atom_id res chain seq x y z
N MET A 1 -17.38 -48.98 -48.50
CA MET A 1 -16.50 -47.80 -48.33
C MET A 1 -17.32 -46.59 -47.88
N ARG A 2 -17.41 -46.32 -46.57
CA ARG A 2 -17.66 -44.98 -45.99
C ARG A 2 -17.15 -45.01 -44.55
N ARG A 3 -16.03 -44.35 -44.27
CA ARG A 3 -15.53 -44.11 -42.90
C ARG A 3 -15.94 -42.69 -42.51
N PRO A 4 -16.72 -42.47 -41.44
CA PRO A 4 -16.88 -41.14 -40.88
C PRO A 4 -15.65 -40.78 -40.04
N VAL A 5 -15.17 -39.55 -40.25
CA VAL A 5 -14.08 -38.89 -39.53
C VAL A 5 -14.57 -38.46 -38.15
N PRO A 6 -13.80 -38.65 -37.05
CA PRO A 6 -14.20 -38.15 -35.74
C PRO A 6 -13.97 -36.63 -35.66
N LEU A 7 -15.04 -35.92 -35.30
CA LEU A 7 -15.04 -34.50 -34.98
C LEU A 7 -14.12 -34.20 -33.78
N LEU A 8 -13.31 -33.16 -33.94
CA LEU A 8 -12.45 -32.57 -32.92
C LEU A 8 -13.20 -32.31 -31.61
N ALA A 9 -12.65 -32.81 -30.51
CA ALA A 9 -12.94 -32.33 -29.17
C ALA A 9 -12.22 -30.99 -28.97
N LEU A 10 -12.96 -29.88 -29.07
CA LEU A 10 -12.50 -28.58 -28.58
C LEU A 10 -12.78 -28.54 -27.07
N SER A 11 -11.75 -28.81 -26.28
CA SER A 11 -11.77 -28.74 -24.82
C SER A 11 -12.01 -27.31 -24.36
N LEU A 12 -13.12 -27.07 -23.65
CA LEU A 12 -13.40 -25.83 -22.94
C LEU A 12 -12.32 -25.56 -21.88
N LEU A 13 -11.46 -24.56 -22.14
CA LEU A 13 -10.75 -23.83 -21.09
C LEU A 13 -11.69 -22.74 -20.56
N ALA A 14 -12.72 -23.16 -19.80
CA ALA A 14 -13.49 -22.22 -18.99
C ALA A 14 -12.60 -21.84 -17.79
N ALA A 15 -11.95 -20.68 -17.90
CA ALA A 15 -11.25 -20.05 -16.78
C ALA A 15 -12.24 -19.91 -15.61
N SER A 16 -11.92 -20.55 -14.50
CA SER A 16 -12.61 -20.42 -13.22
C SER A 16 -12.31 -19.06 -12.58
N GLY A 17 -12.72 -17.98 -13.26
CA GLY A 17 -12.85 -16.67 -12.64
C GLY A 17 -14.11 -16.67 -11.79
N GLY A 18 -13.98 -16.84 -10.48
CA GLY A 18 -15.08 -16.56 -9.56
C GLY A 18 -15.61 -15.14 -9.76
N PRO A 19 -16.86 -14.84 -9.36
CA PRO A 19 -17.42 -13.50 -9.50
C PRO A 19 -16.49 -12.48 -8.85
N ALA A 20 -16.10 -11.45 -9.60
CA ALA A 20 -15.37 -10.33 -9.06
C ALA A 20 -16.27 -9.63 -8.02
N LEU A 21 -15.99 -9.86 -6.73
CA LEU A 21 -16.66 -9.15 -5.66
C LEU A 21 -16.16 -7.70 -5.69
N ALA A 22 -17.04 -6.77 -6.04
CA ALA A 22 -16.76 -5.34 -5.94
C ALA A 22 -16.32 -5.03 -4.51
N GLY A 23 -15.18 -4.36 -4.36
CA GLY A 23 -14.53 -4.10 -3.08
C GLY A 23 -13.42 -5.08 -2.72
N GLN A 24 -12.98 -5.99 -3.59
CA GLN A 24 -11.78 -6.80 -3.34
C GLN A 24 -10.93 -6.99 -4.60
N THR A 25 -9.60 -7.00 -4.42
CA THR A 25 -8.64 -7.42 -5.44
C THR A 25 -7.48 -8.20 -4.84
N ALA A 26 -6.88 -9.08 -5.64
CA ALA A 26 -5.55 -9.60 -5.33
C ALA A 26 -4.52 -8.47 -5.43
N CYS A 27 -3.47 -8.57 -4.61
CA CYS A 27 -2.27 -7.75 -4.67
C CYS A 27 -1.03 -8.65 -4.68
N TRP A 28 0.15 -8.05 -4.79
CA TRP A 28 1.42 -8.74 -4.59
C TRP A 28 2.44 -7.80 -3.95
N PHE A 29 3.57 -8.37 -3.54
CA PHE A 29 4.71 -7.60 -3.07
C PHE A 29 5.75 -7.48 -4.17
N GLU A 30 6.23 -6.27 -4.38
CA GLU A 30 7.35 -6.01 -5.27
C GLU A 30 8.26 -4.99 -4.60
N ASN A 31 9.53 -5.37 -4.43
CA ASN A 31 10.52 -4.54 -3.73
C ASN A 31 10.05 -4.04 -2.34
N GLY A 32 9.25 -4.87 -1.64
CA GLY A 32 8.67 -4.57 -0.34
C GLY A 32 7.53 -3.55 -0.33
N ALA A 33 7.01 -3.18 -1.49
CA ALA A 33 5.78 -2.40 -1.63
C ALA A 33 4.59 -3.32 -1.97
N VAL A 34 3.40 -2.93 -1.54
CA VAL A 34 2.13 -3.54 -1.96
C VAL A 34 1.76 -2.96 -3.31
N VAL A 35 1.61 -3.82 -4.30
CA VAL A 35 1.22 -3.44 -5.66
C VAL A 35 -0.17 -4.00 -5.95
N VAL A 36 -1.02 -3.15 -6.55
CA VAL A 36 -2.41 -3.46 -6.87
C VAL A 36 -2.71 -3.11 -8.33
N PRO A 37 -3.56 -3.90 -9.01
CA PRO A 37 -4.10 -3.49 -10.30
C PRO A 37 -5.11 -2.36 -10.08
N ALA A 38 -4.95 -1.25 -10.80
CA ALA A 38 -5.85 -0.11 -10.72
C ALA A 38 -5.91 0.64 -12.06
N ALA A 39 -6.77 1.66 -12.13
CA ALA A 39 -6.75 2.61 -13.23
C ALA A 39 -7.02 4.04 -12.75
N ILE A 40 -6.25 4.99 -13.27
CA ILE A 40 -6.45 6.42 -13.11
C ILE A 40 -6.77 7.00 -14.50
N GLY A 41 -7.98 7.53 -14.68
CA GLY A 41 -8.50 7.85 -16.01
C GLY A 41 -8.53 6.60 -16.90
N GLU A 42 -7.90 6.73 -18.07
CA GLU A 42 -7.70 5.64 -19.03
C GLU A 42 -6.39 4.86 -18.81
N VAL A 43 -5.58 5.23 -17.80
CA VAL A 43 -4.30 4.59 -17.51
C VAL A 43 -4.51 3.41 -16.56
N ALA A 44 -4.74 2.22 -17.12
CA ALA A 44 -4.72 0.98 -16.37
C ALA A 44 -3.29 0.45 -16.19
N GLY A 45 -3.00 -0.16 -15.04
CA GLY A 45 -1.70 -0.76 -14.78
C GLY A 45 -1.49 -1.12 -13.33
N ASP A 46 -0.22 -1.27 -12.97
CA ASP A 46 0.23 -1.64 -11.64
C ASP A 46 0.54 -0.38 -10.84
N TYR A 47 -0.14 -0.22 -9.70
CA TYR A 47 0.01 0.94 -8.83
C TYR A 47 0.50 0.50 -7.47
N VAL A 48 1.42 1.29 -6.90
CA VAL A 48 1.81 1.13 -5.50
C VAL A 48 0.68 1.62 -4.62
N LEU A 49 0.23 0.78 -3.69
CA LEU A 49 -0.69 1.17 -2.63
C LEU A 49 0.12 1.80 -1.48
N ASP A 50 -0.13 3.06 -1.14
CA ASP A 50 0.71 3.80 -0.20
C ASP A 50 -0.09 4.65 0.78
N LEU A 51 -0.36 4.07 1.95
CA LEU A 51 -1.02 4.78 3.05
C LEU A 51 -0.18 5.94 3.63
N SER A 52 1.11 6.06 3.27
CA SER A 52 2.01 7.13 3.71
C SER A 52 2.20 8.24 2.68
N ALA A 53 1.60 8.12 1.49
CA ALA A 53 1.50 9.20 0.51
C ALA A 53 0.20 9.97 0.70
N PRO A 54 0.23 11.30 0.93
CA PRO A 54 -0.98 12.09 1.11
C PRO A 54 -1.80 12.23 -0.19
N HIS A 55 -1.16 12.09 -1.34
CA HIS A 55 -1.78 12.31 -2.64
C HIS A 55 -1.56 11.12 -3.58
N THR A 56 -2.55 10.90 -4.43
CA THR A 56 -2.48 9.96 -5.53
C THR A 56 -1.68 10.56 -6.68
N LEU A 57 -0.71 9.78 -7.18
CA LEU A 57 0.26 10.22 -8.17
C LEU A 57 0.18 9.36 -9.43
N LEU A 58 0.35 9.99 -10.59
CA LEU A 58 0.53 9.31 -11.88
C LEU A 58 1.95 9.54 -12.38
N HIS A 59 2.61 8.50 -12.88
CA HIS A 59 3.95 8.64 -13.44
C HIS A 59 3.91 9.49 -14.71
N GLU A 60 4.85 10.43 -14.88
CA GLU A 60 4.90 11.32 -16.04
C GLU A 60 4.87 10.59 -17.39
N THR A 61 5.68 9.55 -17.58
CA THR A 61 5.70 8.74 -18.79
C THR A 61 4.37 8.03 -19.04
N ALA A 62 3.66 7.60 -17.99
CA ALA A 62 2.34 7.00 -18.12
C ALA A 62 1.28 8.06 -18.49
N ALA A 63 1.33 9.24 -17.87
CA ALA A 63 0.44 10.36 -18.15
C ALA A 63 0.61 10.88 -19.59
N GLN A 64 1.85 11.09 -20.04
CA GLN A 64 2.17 11.57 -21.38
C GLN A 64 1.74 10.56 -22.45
N ARG A 65 1.95 9.26 -22.23
CA ARG A 65 1.46 8.20 -23.15
C ARG A 65 -0.06 8.19 -23.26
N ALA A 66 -0.77 8.63 -22.22
CA ALA A 66 -2.22 8.78 -22.21
C ALA A 66 -2.69 10.15 -22.77
N GLY A 67 -1.77 11.00 -23.22
CA GLY A 67 -2.07 12.29 -23.84
C GLY A 67 -2.32 13.44 -22.86
N PHE A 68 -1.99 13.26 -21.57
CA PHE A 68 -2.10 14.36 -20.60
C PHE A 68 -0.90 15.31 -20.72
N ALA A 69 -1.18 16.59 -21.00
CA ALA A 69 -0.19 17.66 -21.03
C ALA A 69 -0.08 18.40 -19.68
N GLU A 70 -1.15 18.38 -18.89
CA GLU A 70 -1.20 19.02 -17.56
C GLU A 70 -0.66 18.08 -16.47
N THR A 71 -0.09 18.65 -15.42
CA THR A 71 0.47 17.90 -14.28
C THR A 71 -0.42 17.90 -13.04
N SER A 72 -1.51 18.67 -13.04
CA SER A 72 -2.54 18.65 -12.02
C SER A 72 -3.85 18.28 -12.69
N LEU A 73 -4.33 17.07 -12.42
CA LEU A 73 -5.45 16.47 -13.13
C LEU A 73 -6.59 16.19 -12.16
N SER A 74 -7.81 16.09 -12.69
CA SER A 74 -8.97 15.58 -11.99
C SER A 74 -9.52 14.38 -12.74
N LEU A 75 -9.17 13.17 -12.29
CA LEU A 75 -9.44 11.92 -13.03
C LEU A 75 -10.26 10.93 -12.22
N PRO A 76 -11.07 10.08 -12.87
CA PRO A 76 -11.69 8.96 -12.18
C PRO A 76 -10.63 7.95 -11.74
N VAL A 77 -10.81 7.35 -10.56
CA VAL A 77 -9.93 6.28 -10.05
C VAL A 77 -10.75 5.00 -9.89
N ARG A 78 -10.22 3.88 -10.38
CA ARG A 78 -10.79 2.53 -10.24
C ARG A 78 -9.80 1.65 -9.49
N LEU A 79 -10.22 1.09 -8.36
CA LEU A 79 -9.40 0.21 -7.52
C LEU A 79 -10.29 -0.83 -6.86
N ALA A 80 -9.91 -2.12 -6.93
CA ALA A 80 -10.66 -3.22 -6.32
C ALA A 80 -12.16 -3.25 -6.69
N GLY A 81 -12.51 -2.88 -7.92
CA GLY A 81 -13.90 -2.74 -8.38
C GLY A 81 -14.66 -1.53 -7.83
N GLN A 82 -14.06 -0.73 -6.94
CA GLN A 82 -14.58 0.56 -6.50
C GLN A 82 -14.24 1.65 -7.51
N ARG A 83 -15.06 2.70 -7.55
CA ARG A 83 -14.88 3.87 -8.43
C ARG A 83 -15.01 5.17 -7.65
N THR A 84 -14.01 6.03 -7.79
CA THR A 84 -14.09 7.46 -7.47
C THR A 84 -14.27 8.23 -8.78
N ALA A 85 -15.32 9.05 -8.89
CA ALA A 85 -15.70 9.68 -10.17
C ALA A 85 -14.70 10.75 -10.64
N ALA A 86 -14.13 11.50 -9.71
CA ALA A 86 -13.12 12.52 -9.96
C ALA A 86 -12.29 12.70 -8.69
N ALA A 87 -10.97 12.59 -8.80
CA ALA A 87 -10.03 12.82 -7.73
C ALA A 87 -8.86 13.68 -8.24
N PRO A 88 -8.30 14.56 -7.39
CA PRO A 88 -7.04 15.22 -7.69
C PRO A 88 -5.94 14.19 -7.92
N VAL A 89 -5.20 14.33 -9.01
CA VAL A 89 -4.06 13.48 -9.36
C VAL A 89 -2.92 14.37 -9.78
N ALA A 90 -1.77 14.24 -9.12
CA ALA A 90 -0.55 14.92 -9.53
C ALA A 90 0.29 14.02 -10.45
N VAL A 91 0.77 14.58 -11.55
CA VAL A 91 1.73 13.92 -12.43
C VAL A 91 3.13 14.26 -11.94
N GLN A 92 3.95 13.24 -11.70
CA GLN A 92 5.32 13.39 -11.22
C GLN A 92 6.24 12.37 -11.88
N ASP A 93 7.54 12.67 -11.91
CA ASP A 93 8.56 11.65 -12.09
C ASP A 93 8.59 10.75 -10.85
N LEU A 94 8.40 9.45 -11.07
CA LEU A 94 8.41 8.44 -10.01
C LEU A 94 9.55 7.42 -10.20
N ASP A 95 10.54 7.70 -11.05
CA ASP A 95 11.67 6.79 -11.30
C ASP A 95 12.41 6.44 -10.01
N TYR A 96 12.60 7.42 -9.11
CA TYR A 96 13.21 7.18 -7.78
C TYR A 96 12.39 6.23 -6.88
N ARG A 97 11.08 6.11 -7.13
CA ARG A 97 10.19 5.15 -6.46
C ARG A 97 10.17 3.80 -7.18
N GLY A 98 10.41 3.77 -8.48
CA GLY A 98 10.49 2.57 -9.31
C GLY A 98 11.81 1.80 -9.21
N VAL A 99 12.86 2.36 -8.60
CA VAL A 99 14.15 1.66 -8.43
C VAL A 99 13.95 0.31 -7.73
N GLY A 100 14.26 -0.78 -8.43
CA GLY A 100 14.17 -2.15 -7.91
C GLY A 100 12.84 -2.87 -8.23
N PHE A 101 11.91 -2.22 -8.90
CA PHE A 101 10.76 -2.89 -9.52
C PHE A 101 11.18 -3.54 -10.84
N VAL A 102 10.63 -4.71 -11.12
CA VAL A 102 10.77 -5.44 -12.37
C VAL A 102 9.92 -4.80 -13.45
N THR A 103 8.70 -4.36 -13.11
CA THR A 103 7.81 -3.62 -14.01
C THR A 103 7.71 -2.16 -13.58
N PRO A 104 7.75 -1.19 -14.51
CA PRO A 104 7.52 0.21 -14.17
C PRO A 104 6.11 0.38 -13.59
N ILE A 105 6.03 1.03 -12.43
CA ILE A 105 4.75 1.38 -11.81
C ILE A 105 4.05 2.47 -12.62
N ALA A 106 2.74 2.34 -12.80
CA ALA A 106 1.93 3.38 -13.45
C ALA A 106 1.76 4.60 -12.54
N GLY A 107 1.79 4.40 -11.22
CA GLY A 107 1.63 5.47 -10.24
C GLY A 107 1.55 4.97 -8.80
N VAL A 108 1.05 5.85 -7.93
CA VAL A 108 0.83 5.60 -6.50
C VAL A 108 -0.62 5.93 -6.15
N ILE A 109 -1.33 5.00 -5.50
CA ILE A 109 -2.62 5.29 -4.85
C ILE A 109 -2.34 5.72 -3.41
N GLY A 110 -2.63 7.00 -3.12
CA GLY A 110 -2.39 7.63 -1.84
C GLY A 110 -3.59 7.61 -0.89
N ALA A 111 -3.39 8.23 0.28
CA ALA A 111 -4.38 8.33 1.34
C ALA A 111 -5.65 9.10 0.92
N ASP A 112 -5.56 10.05 -0.01
CA ASP A 112 -6.70 10.83 -0.56
C ASP A 112 -7.75 10.01 -1.34
N ILE A 113 -7.38 8.81 -1.79
CA ILE A 113 -8.30 7.82 -2.36
C ILE A 113 -8.69 6.79 -1.31
N LEU A 114 -7.73 6.36 -0.50
CA LEU A 114 -7.93 5.28 0.46
C LEU A 114 -8.78 5.69 1.66
N ASP A 115 -8.78 6.97 2.03
CA ASP A 115 -9.58 7.54 3.12
C ASP A 115 -11.10 7.50 2.86
N ARG A 116 -11.51 7.16 1.63
CA ARG A 116 -12.91 7.00 1.20
C ARG A 116 -13.50 5.64 1.53
N TYR A 117 -12.69 4.74 2.07
CA TYR A 117 -13.05 3.35 2.33
C TYR A 117 -12.55 2.91 3.70
N VAL A 118 -13.21 1.91 4.27
CA VAL A 118 -12.56 1.06 5.26
C VAL A 118 -11.64 0.11 4.49
N VAL A 119 -10.33 0.26 4.73
CA VAL A 119 -9.27 -0.48 4.05
C VAL A 119 -8.92 -1.71 4.86
N THR A 120 -9.00 -2.89 4.27
CA THR A 120 -8.45 -4.11 4.86
C THR A 120 -7.37 -4.68 3.95
N LEU A 121 -6.20 -4.94 4.50
CA LEU A 121 -5.07 -5.53 3.81
C LEU A 121 -4.64 -6.81 4.53
N ASP A 122 -4.84 -7.92 3.85
CA ASP A 122 -4.27 -9.22 4.21
C ASP A 122 -2.95 -9.37 3.45
N PHE A 123 -1.86 -9.70 4.14
CA PHE A 123 -0.53 -9.81 3.52
C PHE A 123 -0.24 -11.25 3.03
N ALA A 124 -0.91 -12.27 3.60
CA ALA A 124 -0.78 -13.66 3.16
C ALA A 124 -2.15 -14.39 3.16
N PRO A 125 -2.71 -14.74 1.98
CA PRO A 125 -2.34 -14.25 0.65
C PRO A 125 -2.60 -12.73 0.54
N CYS A 126 -1.83 -12.04 -0.32
CA CYS A 126 -2.00 -10.59 -0.50
C CYS A 126 -3.39 -10.28 -1.09
N ARG A 127 -4.26 -9.65 -0.29
CA ARG A 127 -5.59 -9.20 -0.71
C ARG A 127 -5.89 -7.83 -0.14
N LEU A 128 -6.34 -6.94 -1.02
CA LEU A 128 -6.90 -5.64 -0.65
C LEU A 128 -8.42 -5.73 -0.69
N THR A 129 -9.08 -5.32 0.39
CA THR A 129 -10.52 -5.12 0.47
C THR A 129 -10.84 -3.66 0.78
N LEU A 130 -11.73 -3.08 -0.02
CA LEU A 130 -12.24 -1.71 0.10
C LEU A 130 -13.75 -1.75 0.31
N GLU A 131 -14.16 -1.41 1.52
CA GLU A 131 -15.56 -1.30 1.90
C GLU A 131 -15.95 0.20 1.92
N PRO A 132 -17.02 0.62 1.24
CA PRO A 132 -17.50 2.00 1.35
C PRO A 132 -17.75 2.37 2.81
N LEU A 133 -17.38 3.59 3.17
CA LEU A 133 -17.74 4.16 4.47
C LEU A 133 -19.26 4.11 4.63
N LYS A 134 -19.72 3.39 5.64
CA LYS A 134 -21.10 3.35 6.10
C LYS A 134 -21.05 3.49 7.60
N ARG A 135 -22.00 4.21 8.20
CA ARG A 135 -22.23 4.17 9.65
C ARG A 135 -22.43 2.71 10.06
N ARG A 136 -21.39 2.12 10.63
CA ARG A 136 -21.44 0.78 11.23
C ARG A 136 -21.65 0.91 12.72
N GLY A 137 -22.14 -0.20 13.29
CA GLY A 137 -22.32 -0.35 14.72
C GLY A 137 -21.01 -0.24 15.49
N GLU A 138 -21.09 -0.50 16.78
CA GLU A 138 -19.98 -0.33 17.71
C GLU A 138 -18.70 -1.06 17.22
N PRO A 139 -17.56 -0.35 17.11
CA PRO A 139 -16.32 -0.93 16.63
C PRO A 139 -15.85 -2.06 17.56
N PRO A 140 -15.27 -3.16 17.01
CA PRO A 140 -14.71 -4.20 17.85
C PRO A 140 -13.58 -3.66 18.73
N PRO A 141 -13.45 -4.15 19.98
CA PRO A 141 -12.40 -3.72 20.90
C PRO A 141 -11.00 -4.03 20.35
N GLY A 142 -9.97 -3.35 20.89
CA GLY A 142 -8.57 -3.56 20.49
C GLY A 142 -8.10 -2.71 19.31
N ALA A 143 -8.82 -1.63 18.98
CA ALA A 143 -8.40 -0.67 17.97
C ALA A 143 -7.37 0.32 18.51
N LEU A 144 -6.27 0.49 17.79
CA LEU A 144 -5.35 1.62 17.93
C LEU A 144 -6.06 2.91 17.51
N ALA A 145 -5.80 3.99 18.27
CA ALA A 145 -6.22 5.32 17.86
C ALA A 145 -5.39 5.80 16.67
N VAL A 146 -6.07 6.28 15.64
CA VAL A 146 -5.45 6.89 14.45
C VAL A 146 -5.56 8.41 14.56
N ALA A 147 -4.52 9.11 14.11
CA ALA A 147 -4.57 10.54 13.85
C ALA A 147 -4.26 10.80 12.38
N MET A 148 -5.00 11.71 11.75
CA MET A 148 -4.66 12.20 10.41
C MET A 148 -3.65 13.33 10.53
N VAL A 149 -2.40 13.07 10.12
CA VAL A 149 -1.30 14.05 10.21
C VAL A 149 -0.74 14.27 8.81
N GLY A 150 -0.76 15.51 8.32
CA GLY A 150 -0.28 15.84 6.98
C GLY A 150 -0.99 15.06 5.87
N GLY A 151 -2.28 14.74 6.06
CA GLY A 151 -3.11 14.02 5.09
C GLY A 151 -2.97 12.50 5.10
N VAL A 152 -2.21 11.91 6.04
CA VAL A 152 -2.03 10.45 6.11
C VAL A 152 -2.46 9.87 7.46
N PRO A 153 -2.95 8.62 7.51
CA PRO A 153 -3.24 7.91 8.76
C PRO A 153 -1.95 7.60 9.53
N THR A 154 -1.93 7.98 10.79
CA THR A 154 -0.81 7.73 11.70
C THR A 154 -1.25 7.08 13.00
N VAL A 155 -0.34 6.34 13.62
CA VAL A 155 -0.49 5.80 14.97
C VAL A 155 0.68 6.25 15.85
N LEU A 156 0.47 6.28 17.16
CA LEU A 156 1.57 6.53 18.09
C LEU A 156 2.49 5.32 18.14
N ALA A 157 3.77 5.57 17.92
CA ALA A 157 4.84 4.58 18.05
C ALA A 157 6.13 5.27 18.52
N ALA A 158 7.10 4.45 18.94
CA ALA A 158 8.44 4.92 19.29
C ALA A 158 9.50 4.05 18.65
N ALA A 159 10.57 4.66 18.15
CA ALA A 159 11.70 3.97 17.53
C ALA A 159 13.02 4.46 18.12
N SER A 160 14.00 3.57 18.27
CA SER A 160 15.32 3.90 18.80
C SER A 160 16.43 3.13 18.10
N ASN A 161 17.55 3.81 17.85
CA ASN A 161 18.79 3.17 17.38
C ASN A 161 19.76 2.84 18.54
N GLY A 162 19.32 2.98 19.79
CA GLY A 162 20.13 2.74 21.00
C GLY A 162 20.90 3.96 21.50
N LEU A 163 21.11 4.96 20.66
CA LEU A 163 21.72 6.25 21.04
C LEU A 163 20.70 7.39 21.08
N ARG A 164 19.72 7.34 20.18
CA ARG A 164 18.64 8.31 20.04
C ARG A 164 17.32 7.57 19.84
N GLY A 165 16.27 8.12 20.45
CA GLY A 165 14.90 7.67 20.29
C GLY A 165 14.02 8.79 19.74
N VAL A 166 12.97 8.41 19.03
CA VAL A 166 11.87 9.28 18.61
C VAL A 166 10.56 8.63 19.02
N SER A 167 9.59 9.44 19.42
CA SER A 167 8.23 9.01 19.74
C SER A 167 7.26 10.03 19.16
N GLY A 168 6.16 9.56 18.59
CA GLY A 168 5.16 10.44 17.98
C GLY A 168 4.33 9.74 16.91
N PRO A 169 3.73 10.52 15.98
CA PRO A 169 2.94 9.99 14.89
C PRO A 169 3.80 9.27 13.85
N PHE A 170 3.57 7.96 13.68
CA PHE A 170 4.13 7.15 12.61
C PHE A 170 3.08 6.85 11.56
N ALA A 171 3.37 7.14 10.30
CA ALA A 171 2.50 6.77 9.18
C ALA A 171 2.54 5.26 8.91
N LEU A 172 1.47 4.73 8.31
CA LEU A 172 1.44 3.36 7.81
C LEU A 172 2.02 3.36 6.39
N ASP A 173 3.11 2.64 6.15
CA ASP A 173 3.83 2.68 4.87
C ASP A 173 3.80 1.32 4.17
N THR A 174 2.82 1.15 3.29
CA THR A 174 2.67 -0.03 2.45
C THR A 174 3.56 0.01 1.20
N ALA A 175 4.43 1.02 1.06
CA ALA A 175 5.33 1.23 -0.06
C ALA A 175 6.83 1.11 0.32
N SER A 176 7.14 0.58 1.50
CA SER A 176 8.50 0.44 2.04
C SER A 176 8.80 -0.98 2.50
N ARG A 177 9.98 -1.49 2.10
CA ARG A 177 10.50 -2.80 2.48
C ARG A 177 11.07 -2.87 3.89
N GLY A 178 11.49 -1.73 4.46
CA GLY A 178 12.07 -1.70 5.81
C GLY A 178 10.97 -1.70 6.86
N GLY A 179 11.25 -2.23 8.05
CA GLY A 179 10.32 -2.19 9.17
C GLY A 179 10.02 -0.77 9.67
N VAL A 180 10.98 0.15 9.59
CA VAL A 180 10.77 1.58 9.85
C VAL A 180 11.38 2.43 8.75
N ARG A 181 10.62 3.43 8.28
CA ARG A 181 11.14 4.50 7.44
C ARG A 181 11.39 5.75 8.28
N ALA A 182 12.65 6.17 8.33
CA ALA A 182 13.04 7.46 8.89
C ALA A 182 12.98 8.55 7.81
N ARG A 183 12.74 9.80 8.24
CA ARG A 183 12.74 10.97 7.36
C ARG A 183 14.09 11.08 6.62
N GLY A 184 14.04 11.23 5.30
CA GLY A 184 15.19 11.45 4.43
C GLY A 184 15.01 12.64 3.50
N ALA A 185 15.95 12.80 2.56
CA ALA A 185 15.78 13.74 1.45
C ALA A 185 14.58 13.33 0.56
N ALA A 186 13.89 14.31 -0.01
CA ALA A 186 12.65 14.10 -0.77
C ALA A 186 12.81 13.11 -1.94
N ASP A 187 13.93 13.18 -2.66
CA ASP A 187 14.15 12.43 -3.90
C ASP A 187 15.11 11.23 -3.73
N ALA A 188 15.37 10.83 -2.48
CA ALA A 188 16.20 9.65 -2.23
C ALA A 188 15.47 8.36 -2.65
N PRO A 189 16.17 7.37 -3.25
CA PRO A 189 15.56 6.10 -3.64
C PRO A 189 14.79 5.43 -2.50
N ARG A 190 13.60 4.92 -2.82
CA ARG A 190 12.59 4.58 -1.79
C ARG A 190 12.92 3.42 -0.85
N GLN A 191 14.04 2.74 -1.07
CA GLN A 191 14.42 1.53 -0.35
C GLN A 191 15.89 1.53 0.11
N LYS A 192 16.53 2.70 0.21
CA LYS A 192 17.94 2.79 0.64
C LYS A 192 18.07 2.31 2.10
N PRO A 193 18.84 1.23 2.35
CA PRO A 193 19.09 0.77 3.72
C PRO A 193 19.72 1.87 4.56
N ALA A 194 19.26 2.00 5.80
CA ALA A 194 19.75 2.97 6.78
C ALA A 194 20.32 2.30 8.05
N GLY A 195 20.45 0.98 8.02
CA GLY A 195 20.90 0.16 9.14
C GLY A 195 19.74 -0.49 9.87
N THR A 196 19.98 -0.82 11.14
CA THR A 196 19.04 -1.57 11.98
C THR A 196 18.76 -0.78 13.25
N LEU A 197 17.49 -0.62 13.60
CA LEU A 197 17.03 -0.02 14.84
C LEU A 197 17.14 -1.04 15.98
N ARG A 198 17.51 -0.54 17.17
CA ARG A 198 17.53 -1.35 18.38
C ARG A 198 16.12 -1.69 18.88
N GLY A 199 15.15 -0.81 18.62
CA GLY A 199 13.79 -1.02 19.09
C GLY A 199 12.76 -0.25 18.28
N LEU A 200 11.61 -0.88 18.04
CA LEU A 200 10.35 -0.28 17.64
C LEU A 200 9.27 -0.71 18.65
N SER A 201 8.64 0.25 19.31
CA SER A 201 7.46 0.02 20.13
C SER A 201 6.21 0.44 19.37
N LEU A 202 5.30 -0.52 19.17
CA LEU A 202 4.00 -0.34 18.51
C LEU A 202 2.97 -1.18 19.27
N ASP A 203 1.86 -0.55 19.67
CA ASP A 203 0.75 -1.24 20.36
C ASP A 203 1.20 -2.03 21.61
N GLY A 204 2.08 -1.44 22.41
CA GLY A 204 2.66 -2.10 23.58
C GLY A 204 3.64 -3.25 23.27
N VAL A 205 3.86 -3.60 22.00
CA VAL A 205 4.81 -4.63 21.57
C VAL A 205 6.15 -3.99 21.22
N LEU A 206 7.23 -4.50 21.81
CA LEU A 206 8.60 -4.14 21.45
C LEU A 206 9.13 -5.14 20.41
N ARG A 207 9.60 -4.62 19.28
CA ARG A 207 10.40 -5.33 18.29
C ARG A 207 11.83 -4.83 18.33
N GLN A 208 12.78 -5.74 18.28
CA GLN A 208 14.20 -5.41 18.28
C GLN A 208 14.82 -5.72 16.92
N ASP A 209 15.97 -5.11 16.67
CA ASP A 209 16.76 -5.33 15.46
C ASP A 209 15.95 -5.14 14.16
N VAL A 210 15.13 -4.09 14.13
CA VAL A 210 14.21 -3.77 13.03
C VAL A 210 14.97 -3.04 11.92
N PRO A 211 15.01 -3.55 10.68
CA PRO A 211 15.64 -2.84 9.57
C PRO A 211 15.00 -1.47 9.34
N ALA A 212 15.84 -0.47 9.16
CA ALA A 212 15.42 0.86 8.81
C ALA A 212 15.83 1.21 7.39
N VAL A 213 14.97 1.97 6.73
CA VAL A 213 15.27 2.65 5.48
C VAL A 213 15.15 4.16 5.68
N VAL A 214 15.89 4.92 4.89
CA VAL A 214 15.77 6.38 4.82
C VAL A 214 15.33 6.70 3.41
N ALA A 215 14.14 7.27 3.26
CA ALA A 215 13.64 7.67 1.96
C ALA A 215 12.48 8.65 2.03
N GLY A 216 12.49 9.62 1.11
CA GLY A 216 11.40 10.56 0.86
C GLY A 216 11.09 11.51 2.02
N ALA A 217 10.47 12.64 1.69
CA ALA A 217 9.89 13.50 2.69
C ALA A 217 8.65 12.80 3.28
N LEU A 218 8.61 12.68 4.59
CA LEU A 218 7.36 12.38 5.31
C LEU A 218 6.56 13.69 5.44
N PRO A 219 5.22 13.64 5.48
CA PRO A 219 4.43 14.83 5.76
C PRO A 219 4.86 15.51 7.06
N ASP A 220 4.66 16.82 7.16
CA ASP A 220 4.99 17.57 8.37
C ASP A 220 4.21 17.02 9.58
N GLY A 221 4.87 16.96 10.74
CA GLY A 221 4.32 16.35 11.95
C GLY A 221 4.45 14.82 12.03
N VAL A 222 4.75 14.13 10.93
CA VAL A 222 5.04 12.68 10.93
C VAL A 222 6.52 12.46 11.25
N VAL A 223 6.81 11.69 12.30
CA VAL A 223 8.18 11.47 12.80
C VAL A 223 8.85 10.21 12.22
N GLY A 224 8.06 9.31 11.62
CA GLY A 224 8.52 8.09 10.96
C GLY A 224 7.38 7.38 10.23
N ALA A 225 7.67 6.24 9.58
CA ALA A 225 6.65 5.36 9.04
C ALA A 225 6.93 3.91 9.39
N ILE A 226 5.89 3.10 9.58
CA ILE A 226 5.98 1.66 9.84
C ILE A 226 5.79 0.95 8.52
N GLY A 227 6.81 0.22 8.06
CA GLY A 227 6.80 -0.39 6.74
C GLY A 227 6.30 -1.84 6.70
N VAL A 228 6.27 -2.41 5.50
CA VAL A 228 5.67 -3.72 5.22
C VAL A 228 6.30 -4.85 6.04
N GLU A 229 7.60 -4.80 6.31
CA GLU A 229 8.28 -5.81 7.14
C GLU A 229 7.66 -5.96 8.55
N VAL A 230 7.13 -4.87 9.12
CA VAL A 230 6.42 -4.91 10.39
C VAL A 230 4.93 -5.14 10.19
N LEU A 231 4.31 -4.47 9.20
CA LEU A 231 2.87 -4.55 8.97
C LEU A 231 2.42 -5.95 8.52
N ALA A 232 3.25 -6.69 7.80
CA ALA A 232 2.92 -8.01 7.26
C ALA A 232 2.80 -9.12 8.31
N ALA A 233 3.14 -8.83 9.57
CA ALA A 233 2.83 -9.72 10.70
C ALA A 233 1.34 -9.69 11.08
N TYR A 234 0.56 -8.79 10.47
CA TYR A 234 -0.82 -8.52 10.83
C TYR A 234 -1.72 -8.53 9.60
N ARG A 235 -3.00 -8.81 9.85
CA ARG A 235 -4.09 -8.29 9.04
C ARG A 235 -4.34 -6.86 9.48
N LEU A 236 -4.17 -5.93 8.55
CA LEU A 236 -4.42 -4.51 8.77
C LEU A 236 -5.87 -4.19 8.41
N ARG A 237 -6.59 -3.52 9.30
CA ARG A 237 -7.86 -2.87 8.98
C ARG A 237 -7.83 -1.43 9.45
N LEU A 238 -7.97 -0.48 8.54
CA LEU A 238 -8.01 0.95 8.80
C LEU A 238 -9.42 1.49 8.50
N ASP A 239 -10.04 2.10 9.50
CA ASP A 239 -11.24 2.90 9.36
C ASP A 239 -10.88 4.38 9.57
N PRO A 240 -10.74 5.16 8.48
CA PRO A 240 -10.33 6.55 8.53
C PRO A 240 -11.43 7.47 9.08
N GLU A 241 -12.72 7.10 8.94
CA GLU A 241 -13.84 7.88 9.48
C GLU A 241 -13.93 7.71 11.00
N ALA A 242 -13.77 6.48 11.48
CA ALA A 242 -13.76 6.19 12.92
C ALA A 242 -12.42 6.53 13.60
N LEU A 243 -11.38 6.85 12.83
CA LEU A 243 -10.00 7.04 13.29
C LEU A 243 -9.49 5.83 14.08
N ARG A 244 -9.70 4.63 13.52
CA ARG A 244 -9.34 3.36 14.15
C ARG A 244 -8.51 2.48 13.23
N LEU A 245 -7.50 1.85 13.82
CA LEU A 245 -6.67 0.83 13.17
C LEU A 245 -6.73 -0.47 14.00
N TRP A 246 -7.02 -1.58 13.34
CA TRP A 246 -6.86 -2.90 13.92
C TRP A 246 -5.67 -3.59 13.26
N LEU A 247 -4.80 -4.14 14.10
CA LEU A 247 -3.68 -4.98 13.70
C LEU A 247 -3.89 -6.37 14.30
N THR A 248 -4.62 -7.23 13.59
CA THR A 248 -4.89 -8.60 14.05
C THR A 248 -3.70 -9.49 13.66
N PRO A 249 -3.00 -10.15 14.60
CA PRO A 249 -1.89 -11.02 14.25
C PRO A 249 -2.28 -12.10 13.24
N GLN A 250 -1.43 -12.35 12.25
CA GLN A 250 -1.58 -13.49 11.33
C GLN A 250 -0.61 -14.60 11.74
N GLU A 251 -1.11 -15.84 11.84
CA GLU A 251 -0.24 -17.01 11.99
C GLU A 251 0.54 -17.21 10.69
N LYS A 252 1.84 -16.83 10.70
CA LYS A 252 2.80 -16.79 9.58
C LYS A 252 2.53 -15.72 8.51
N GLY A 253 3.18 -14.55 8.66
CA GLY A 253 3.46 -13.66 7.53
C GLY A 253 4.38 -14.35 6.50
N PRO A 254 4.46 -13.85 5.24
CA PRO A 254 5.34 -14.42 4.24
C PRO A 254 6.78 -14.30 4.72
N GLY A 255 7.47 -15.44 4.78
CA GLY A 255 8.85 -15.51 5.25
C GLY A 255 9.74 -14.53 4.50
N VAL A 256 10.15 -13.48 5.19
CA VAL A 256 11.46 -12.89 4.96
C VAL A 256 12.43 -13.97 5.39
N SER A 257 12.99 -14.69 4.42
CA SER A 257 14.02 -15.68 4.66
C SER A 257 15.12 -15.05 5.50
N ALA A 258 15.22 -15.48 6.76
CA ALA A 258 16.48 -15.46 7.48
C ALA A 258 17.42 -16.41 6.71
N GLY A 259 18.12 -15.87 5.71
CA GLY A 259 19.29 -16.52 5.13
C GLY A 259 20.49 -16.28 6.04
N PRO A 260 21.39 -17.27 6.19
CA PRO A 260 22.47 -17.30 7.17
C PRO A 260 23.51 -16.19 7.00
#